data_AF-A0A968MJ30-F1
#
_entry.id   AF-A0A968MJ30-F1
#
_cell.length_a   1.000
_cell.length_b   1.000
_cell.length_c   1.000
_cell.angle_alpha   90.00
_cell.angle_beta   90.00
_cell.angle_gamma   90.00
#
_symmetry.space_group_name_H-M   'P 1'
#
loop_
_entity.id
_entity.type
_entity.pdbx_description
1 polymer ?
#
loop_
_entity_poly.entity_id
_entity_poly.type
_entity_poly.pdbx_seq_one_letter_code
_entity_poly.pdbx_strand_id
1 'polypeptide(L)'
;REVKKAAQFIDRLKQFKLHLPTGLKIEGEAKPYLKTPYSTEDEWSGLTLPWMSFGYEVMLTPLQILTFYNAVANNGVLMKPYIVSEIQHMGKVKATYKPIILDPSIAASATIKKHNLCWRA
;
A
#
# COMPACT_ATOMS: atom_id res chain seq x y z
N ARG A 1 -10.22 7.44 24.64
CA ARG A 1 -10.94 7.61 23.34
C ARG A 1 -9.98 7.81 22.18
N GLU A 2 -8.93 8.64 22.32
CA GLU A 2 -7.93 8.87 21.26
C GLU A 2 -7.05 7.64 20.98
N VAL A 3 -6.69 6.88 22.02
CA VAL A 3 -5.92 5.63 21.89
C VAL A 3 -6.49 4.67 20.85
N LYS A 4 -7.80 4.52 20.87
CA LYS A 4 -8.53 3.67 19.93
C LYS A 4 -8.49 4.22 18.49
N LYS A 5 -8.48 5.55 18.30
CA LYS A 5 -8.46 6.18 16.97
C LYS A 5 -7.12 6.03 16.28
N ALA A 6 -6.02 6.26 16.99
CA ALA A 6 -4.67 6.13 16.45
C ALA A 6 -4.39 4.68 16.00
N ALA A 7 -4.72 3.71 16.86
CA ALA A 7 -4.61 2.29 16.52
C ALA A 7 -5.43 1.93 15.28
N GLN A 8 -6.71 2.32 15.22
CA GLN A 8 -7.57 2.08 14.06
C GLN A 8 -7.02 2.70 12.76
N PHE A 9 -6.43 3.89 12.83
CA PHE A 9 -5.83 4.54 11.68
C PHE A 9 -4.62 3.75 11.17
N ILE A 10 -3.69 3.38 12.05
CA ILE A 10 -2.52 2.59 11.69
C ILE A 10 -2.92 1.20 11.18
N ASP A 11 -3.89 0.55 11.82
CA ASP A 11 -4.41 -0.74 11.36
C ASP A 11 -5.00 -0.62 9.96
N ARG A 12 -5.66 0.49 9.64
CA ARG A 12 -6.18 0.73 8.29
C ARG A 12 -5.06 0.90 7.27
N LEU A 13 -3.98 1.61 7.59
CA LEU A 13 -2.79 1.68 6.74
C LEU A 13 -2.13 0.30 6.55
N LYS A 14 -2.09 -0.51 7.62
CA LYS A 14 -1.55 -1.87 7.57
C LYS A 14 -2.39 -2.79 6.69
N GLN A 15 -3.71 -2.66 6.71
CA GLN A 15 -4.63 -3.41 5.81
C GLN A 15 -4.32 -3.14 4.33
N PHE A 16 -3.88 -1.93 3.99
CA PHE A 16 -3.41 -1.60 2.63
C PHE A 16 -2.01 -2.13 2.30
N LYS A 17 -1.40 -2.91 3.20
CA LYS A 17 -0.04 -3.47 3.10
C LYS A 17 1.07 -2.41 3.00
N LEU A 18 0.81 -1.16 3.39
CA LEU A 18 1.79 -0.08 3.33
C LEU A 18 2.95 -0.22 4.34
N HIS A 19 2.80 -1.11 5.32
CA HIS A 19 3.85 -1.48 6.27
C HIS A 19 4.79 -2.59 5.76
N LEU A 20 4.53 -3.12 4.56
CA LEU A 20 5.29 -4.21 3.97
C LEU A 20 5.91 -3.78 2.64
N PRO A 21 7.10 -4.29 2.28
CA PRO A 21 7.58 -4.22 0.91
C PRO A 21 6.56 -4.81 -0.07
N THR A 22 6.56 -4.33 -1.31
CA THR A 22 5.65 -4.83 -2.35
C THR A 22 5.95 -6.28 -2.76
N GLY A 23 7.15 -6.77 -2.45
CA GLY A 23 7.59 -8.12 -2.77
C GLY A 23 7.94 -8.27 -4.24
N LEU A 24 8.17 -7.16 -4.94
CA LEU A 24 8.81 -7.13 -6.24
C LEU A 24 10.22 -7.69 -6.07
N LYS A 25 10.61 -8.68 -6.89
CA LYS A 25 11.92 -9.34 -6.81
C LYS A 25 13.00 -8.48 -7.45
N ILE A 26 13.19 -7.27 -6.94
CA ILE A 26 14.30 -6.38 -7.27
C ILE A 26 15.20 -6.25 -6.05
N GLU A 27 16.50 -6.15 -6.31
CA GLU A 27 17.46 -5.81 -5.27
C GLU A 27 17.28 -4.34 -4.89
N GLY A 28 17.36 -4.02 -3.59
CA GLY A 28 17.27 -2.65 -3.11
C GLY A 28 15.86 -2.09 -2.87
N GLU A 29 14.81 -2.92 -2.82
CA GLU A 29 13.50 -2.44 -2.35
C GLU A 29 13.61 -1.97 -0.88
N ALA A 30 13.46 -0.66 -0.66
CA ALA A 30 13.49 -0.09 0.67
C ALA A 30 12.29 -0.54 1.50
N LYS A 31 12.52 -0.77 2.80
CA LYS A 31 11.45 -1.12 3.74
C LYS A 31 10.65 0.13 4.10
N PRO A 32 9.32 0.08 4.07
CA PRO A 32 8.51 1.17 4.57
C PRO A 32 8.66 1.29 6.09
N TYR A 33 8.31 2.46 6.61
CA TYR A 33 8.25 2.71 8.03
C TYR A 33 6.94 3.42 8.39
N LEU A 34 6.22 2.83 9.34
CA LEU A 34 5.03 3.39 9.97
C LEU A 34 5.25 3.38 11.48
N LYS A 35 5.06 4.54 12.11
CA LYS A 35 5.11 4.66 13.57
C LYS A 35 4.04 3.81 14.24
N THR A 36 4.37 3.27 15.40
CA THR A 36 3.47 2.52 16.26
C THR A 36 2.76 3.50 17.21
N PRO A 37 1.42 3.40 17.36
CA PRO A 37 0.67 4.25 18.27
C PRO A 37 1.23 4.22 19.69
N TYR A 38 1.47 5.40 20.27
CA TYR A 38 1.95 5.57 21.66
C TYR A 38 3.29 4.91 21.96
N SER A 39 4.11 4.62 20.95
CA SER A 39 5.46 4.10 21.12
C SER A 39 6.44 5.22 21.48
N THR A 40 7.20 5.02 22.55
CA THR A 40 8.31 5.90 22.93
C THR A 40 9.49 5.79 21.95
N GLU A 41 9.71 4.60 21.37
CA GLU A 41 10.77 4.35 20.38
C GLU A 41 10.49 5.09 19.06
N ASP A 42 9.22 5.24 18.71
CA ASP A 42 8.80 5.98 17.51
C ASP A 42 8.57 7.48 17.79
N GLU A 43 8.96 7.97 18.97
CA GLU A 43 8.78 9.36 19.40
C GLU A 43 7.32 9.83 19.20
N TRP A 44 6.36 8.99 19.56
CA TRP A 44 4.95 9.29 19.34
C TRP A 44 4.52 10.48 20.20
N SER A 45 3.98 11.51 19.55
CA SER A 45 3.45 12.70 20.22
C SER A 45 1.96 12.89 19.97
N GLY A 46 1.34 13.86 20.66
CA GLY A 46 -0.05 14.25 20.39
C GLY A 46 -0.27 14.77 18.96
N LEU A 47 0.80 15.15 18.26
CA LEU A 47 0.75 15.65 16.88
C LEU A 47 0.91 14.54 15.85
N THR A 48 1.54 13.42 16.19
CA THR A 48 1.87 12.35 15.22
C THR A 48 0.67 11.90 14.40
N LEU A 49 -0.50 11.67 15.01
CA LEU A 49 -1.69 11.21 14.28
C LEU A 49 -2.17 12.23 13.21
N PRO A 50 -2.39 13.52 13.53
CA PRO A 50 -2.64 14.54 12.51
C PRO A 50 -1.60 14.58 11.39
N TRP A 51 -0.30 14.58 11.71
CA TRP A 51 0.77 14.67 10.72
C TRP A 51 0.79 13.44 9.78
N MET A 52 0.61 12.24 10.33
CA MET A 52 0.46 11.00 9.56
C MET A 52 -0.75 11.02 8.63
N SER A 53 -1.84 11.70 9.00
CA SER A 53 -3.02 11.83 8.13
C SER A 53 -2.75 12.65 6.86
N PHE A 54 -1.73 13.52 6.89
CA PHE A 54 -1.26 14.28 5.73
C PHE A 54 -0.07 13.62 5.01
N GLY A 55 0.45 12.49 5.52
CA GLY A 55 1.59 11.78 4.94
C GLY A 55 2.95 12.20 5.48
N TYR A 56 3.00 12.98 6.57
CA TYR A 56 4.24 13.20 7.34
C TYR A 56 4.43 12.09 8.37
N GLU A 57 5.65 11.93 8.91
CA GLU A 57 5.99 10.85 9.87
C GLU A 57 5.72 9.42 9.36
N VAL A 58 5.62 9.25 8.04
CA VAL A 58 5.58 7.95 7.35
C VAL A 58 6.67 7.92 6.28
N MET A 59 7.28 6.75 6.07
CA MET A 59 8.22 6.54 4.98
C MET A 59 7.70 5.42 4.09
N LEU A 60 7.30 5.78 2.87
CA LEU A 60 6.79 4.85 1.88
C LEU A 60 7.61 4.99 0.60
N THR A 61 7.88 3.88 -0.08
CA THR A 61 8.53 3.93 -1.38
C THR A 61 7.55 4.43 -2.44
N PRO A 62 8.03 5.11 -3.50
CA PRO A 62 7.18 5.50 -4.62
C PRO A 62 6.41 4.32 -5.23
N LEU A 63 7.03 3.13 -5.24
CA LEU A 63 6.41 1.90 -5.76
C LEU A 63 5.23 1.43 -4.88
N GLN A 64 5.32 1.55 -3.56
CA GLN A 64 4.20 1.23 -2.65
C GLN A 64 3.04 2.19 -2.83
N ILE A 65 3.33 3.50 -2.94
CA ILE A 65 2.32 4.53 -3.17
C ILE A 65 1.61 4.26 -4.50
N LEU A 66 2.38 3.99 -5.56
CA LEU A 66 1.83 3.62 -6.88
C LEU A 66 0.95 2.36 -6.80
N THR A 67 1.41 1.33 -6.11
CA THR A 67 0.67 0.07 -5.95
C THR A 67 -0.66 0.28 -5.23
N PHE A 68 -0.68 1.11 -4.18
CA PHE A 68 -1.90 1.46 -3.46
C PHE A 68 -2.90 2.21 -4.35
N TYR A 69 -2.46 3.23 -5.09
CA TYR A 69 -3.35 3.95 -5.99
C TYR A 69 -3.84 3.11 -7.17
N ASN A 70 -3.01 2.20 -7.68
CA ASN A 70 -3.42 1.22 -8.67
C ASN A 70 -4.51 0.29 -8.14
N ALA A 71 -4.50 -0.07 -6.86
CA ALA A 71 -5.57 -0.86 -6.27
C ALA A 71 -6.90 -0.11 -6.25
N VAL A 72 -6.88 1.20 -5.96
CA VAL A 72 -8.07 2.06 -6.03
C VAL A 72 -8.61 2.13 -7.47
N ALA A 73 -7.72 2.37 -8.45
CA ALA A 73 -8.06 2.39 -9.86
C ALA A 73 -8.60 1.02 -10.35
N ASN A 74 -8.07 -0.08 -9.79
CA ASN A 74 -8.49 -1.45 -10.07
C ASN A 74 -9.69 -1.90 -9.20
N ASN A 75 -10.66 -1.00 -9.00
CA ASN A 75 -11.92 -1.27 -8.28
C ASN A 75 -11.74 -1.83 -6.85
N GLY A 76 -10.63 -1.50 -6.20
CA GLY A 76 -10.27 -1.97 -4.86
C GLY A 76 -9.48 -3.28 -4.82
N VAL A 77 -9.14 -3.89 -5.96
CA VAL A 77 -8.34 -5.12 -6.01
C VAL A 77 -6.86 -4.78 -6.00
N LEU A 78 -6.17 -5.14 -4.91
CA LEU A 78 -4.72 -4.95 -4.75
C LEU A 78 -3.96 -6.06 -5.47
N MET A 79 -3.15 -5.67 -6.43
CA MET A 79 -2.31 -6.58 -7.22
C MET A 79 -0.86 -6.54 -6.74
N LYS A 80 -0.16 -7.67 -6.87
CA LYS A 80 1.29 -7.70 -6.69
C LYS A 80 1.94 -7.02 -7.91
N PRO A 81 2.77 -5.99 -7.73
CA PRO A 81 3.48 -5.40 -8.85
C PRO A 81 4.50 -6.39 -9.43
N TYR A 82 4.60 -6.42 -10.74
CA TYR A 82 5.57 -7.24 -11.48
C TYR A 82 5.95 -6.54 -12.78
N ILE A 83 7.20 -6.71 -13.22
CA ILE A 83 7.75 -6.03 -14.40
C ILE A 83 7.93 -7.01 -15.57
N VAL A 84 8.26 -8.26 -15.28
CA VAL A 84 8.54 -9.29 -16.29
C VAL A 84 7.28 -10.13 -16.53
N SER A 85 6.74 -10.12 -17.74
CA SER A 85 5.63 -10.98 -18.16
C SER A 85 6.11 -12.32 -18.72
N GLU A 86 7.24 -12.34 -19.42
CA GLU A 86 7.75 -13.52 -20.10
C GLU A 86 9.28 -13.49 -20.22
N ILE A 87 9.90 -14.67 -20.14
CA ILE A 87 11.32 -14.87 -20.46
C ILE A 87 11.38 -15.79 -21.66
N GLN A 88 11.99 -15.31 -22.74
CA GLN A 88 12.18 -16.06 -23.98
C GLN A 88 13.66 -16.40 -24.19
N HIS A 89 13.91 -17.57 -24.78
CA HIS A 89 15.23 -17.97 -25.22
C HIS A 89 15.13 -18.63 -26.59
N MET A 90 15.85 -18.08 -27.58
CA MET A 90 15.83 -18.57 -28.97
C MET A 90 14.40 -18.71 -29.55
N GLY A 91 13.54 -17.72 -29.29
CA GLY A 91 12.15 -17.70 -29.75
C GLY A 91 11.21 -18.68 -29.02
N LYS A 92 11.68 -19.39 -27.99
CA LYS A 92 10.85 -20.26 -27.14
C LYS A 92 10.60 -19.63 -25.78
N VAL A 93 9.35 -19.73 -25.34
CA VAL A 93 8.91 -19.28 -24.00
C VAL A 93 9.53 -20.19 -22.94
N LYS A 94 10.37 -19.63 -22.07
CA LYS A 94 10.99 -20.36 -20.95
C LYS A 94 10.19 -20.20 -19.65
N ALA A 95 9.63 -19.02 -19.43
CA ALA A 95 8.81 -18.73 -18.26
C ALA A 95 7.78 -17.65 -18.58
N THR A 96 6.58 -17.79 -18.02
CA THR A 96 5.51 -16.78 -18.09
C THR A 96 5.06 -16.44 -16.68
N TYR A 97 4.88 -15.15 -16.41
CA TYR A 97 4.42 -14.64 -15.13
C TYR A 97 3.07 -13.96 -15.31
N LYS A 98 2.11 -14.35 -14.47
CA LYS A 98 0.76 -13.79 -14.48
C LYS A 98 0.56 -12.83 -13.31
N PRO A 99 -0.36 -11.86 -13.42
CA PRO A 99 -0.76 -11.03 -12.30
C PRO A 99 -1.22 -11.87 -11.09
N ILE A 100 -0.83 -11.45 -9.89
CA ILE A 100 -1.22 -12.10 -8.63
C ILE A 100 -2.05 -11.12 -7.81
N ILE A 101 -3.20 -11.56 -7.32
CA ILE A 101 -4.05 -10.78 -6.42
C ILE A 101 -3.49 -10.92 -4.99
N LEU A 102 -3.22 -9.79 -4.33
CA LEU A 102 -2.77 -9.75 -2.93
C LEU A 102 -3.93 -9.53 -1.96
N ASP A 103 -4.92 -8.75 -2.38
CA ASP A 103 -6.15 -8.49 -1.64
C ASP A 103 -7.29 -8.26 -2.64
N PRO A 104 -8.39 -9.04 -2.60
CA PRO A 104 -9.51 -8.85 -3.50
C PRO A 104 -10.29 -7.55 -3.25
N SER A 105 -10.16 -6.92 -2.08
CA SER A 105 -10.89 -5.69 -1.77
C SER A 105 -10.29 -4.91 -0.60
N ILE A 106 -9.55 -3.83 -0.91
CA ILE A 106 -8.96 -2.95 0.12
C ILE A 106 -10.02 -2.15 0.90
N ALA A 107 -11.20 -1.94 0.32
CA ALA A 107 -12.30 -1.21 0.94
C ALA A 107 -13.64 -1.63 0.36
N ALA A 108 -14.72 -1.36 1.09
CA ALA A 108 -16.07 -1.61 0.61
C ALA A 108 -16.30 -0.98 -0.77
N SER A 109 -16.98 -1.71 -1.67
CA SER A 109 -17.26 -1.26 -3.04
C SER A 109 -17.94 0.12 -3.07
N ALA A 110 -18.82 0.42 -2.12
CA ALA A 110 -19.46 1.72 -1.98
C ALA A 110 -18.44 2.85 -1.72
N THR A 111 -17.40 2.60 -0.91
CA THR A 111 -16.34 3.57 -0.61
C THR A 111 -15.48 3.82 -1.84
N ILE A 112 -15.09 2.77 -2.58
CA ILE A 112 -14.32 2.91 -3.82
C ILE A 112 -15.10 3.72 -4.86
N LYS A 113 -16.40 3.44 -5.03
CA LYS A 113 -17.27 4.21 -5.94
C LYS A 113 -17.34 5.68 -5.57
N LYS A 114 -17.53 6.00 -4.28
CA LYS A 114 -17.56 7.39 -3.81
C LYS A 114 -16.22 8.11 -4.03
N HIS A 115 -15.11 7.42 -3.79
CA HIS A 115 -13.78 7.96 -4.02
C HIS A 115 -13.54 8.25 -5.51
N ASN A 116 -13.84 7.29 -6.40
CA ASN A 116 -13.71 7.46 -7.84
C ASN A 116 -14.62 8.58 -8.39
N LEU A 117 -15.76 8.84 -7.75
CA LEU A 117 -16.61 9.99 -8.08
C LEU A 117 -15.92 11.31 -7.73
N CYS A 118 -15.31 11.39 -6.55
CA CYS A 118 -14.60 12.59 -6.08
C CYS A 118 -13.39 12.91 -6.97
N TRP A 119 -12.66 11.91 -7.44
CA TRP A 119 -11.49 12.06 -8.31
C TRP A 119 -11.77 12.53 -9.74
N ARG A 120 -13.03 12.51 -10.15
CA ARG A 120 -13.45 12.97 -11.48
C ARG A 120 -13.85 14.45 -11.49
N ALA A 121 -13.95 15.08 -10.32
CA ALA A 121 -14.23 16.49 -10.15
C ALA A 121 -12.92 17.30 -10.12
#